data_AF-A0A8B4LAR0-F1
#
_entry.id   AF-A0A8B4LAR0-F1
#
_cell.length_a   1.000
_cell.length_b   1.000
_cell.length_c   1.000
_cell.angle_alpha   90.00
_cell.angle_beta   90.00
_cell.angle_gamma   90.00
#
_symmetry.space_group_name_H-M   'P 1'
#
loop_
_entity.id
_entity.type
_entity.pdbx_description
1 polymer ?
#
loop_
_entity_poly.entity_id
_entity_poly.type
_entity_poly.pdbx_seq_one_letter_code
_entity_poly.pdbx_strand_id
1 'polypeptide(L)' 'MATGSTNNKSQQLNARFPHDVVADLEKNLDEGESKAQFIVTAVKGEIKRRQRRKAKEQE' A
#
# COMPACT_ATOMS: atom_id res chain seq x y z
N MET A 1 6.40 25.30 -0.91
CA MET A 1 5.78 25.23 0.43
C MET A 1 5.27 23.81 0.62
N ALA A 2 5.74 23.09 1.65
CA ALA A 2 5.18 21.79 2.00
C ALA A 2 3.81 22.01 2.62
N THR A 3 2.73 21.72 1.89
CA THR A 3 1.41 21.56 2.50
C THR A 3 1.49 20.30 3.36
N GLY A 4 1.00 20.32 4.60
CA GLY A 4 1.31 19.32 5.65
C GLY A 4 1.01 17.85 5.34
N SER A 5 0.49 17.52 4.16
CA SER A 5 0.20 16.17 3.67
C SER A 5 1.16 15.67 2.57
N THR A 6 2.05 16.51 2.03
CA THR A 6 2.95 16.15 0.92
C THR A 6 4.35 16.73 1.13
N ASN A 7 5.36 15.87 1.15
CA ASN A 7 6.77 16.26 1.07
C ASN A 7 7.37 15.79 -0.27
N ASN A 8 8.62 16.16 -0.55
CA ASN A 8 9.29 15.85 -1.83
C ASN A 8 9.47 14.33 -2.12
N LYS A 9 9.20 13.46 -1.15
CA LYS A 9 9.39 12.01 -1.23
C LYS A 9 8.12 11.19 -0.96
N SER A 10 7.09 11.77 -0.35
CA SER A 10 5.88 11.04 0.05
C SER A 10 4.66 11.93 0.22
N GLN A 11 3.50 11.36 -0.07
CA GLN A 11 2.19 11.94 0.21
C GLN A 11 1.47 11.04 1.22
N GLN A 12 0.90 11.64 2.27
CA GLN A 12 0.06 10.94 3.23
C GLN A 12 -1.33 10.72 2.63
N LEU A 13 -1.82 9.48 2.72
CA LEU A 13 -3.17 9.09 2.33
C LEU A 13 -3.92 8.64 3.59
N ASN A 14 -5.07 9.26 3.84
CA ASN A 14 -5.94 8.87 4.95
C ASN A 14 -7.03 7.94 4.44
N ALA A 15 -6.94 6.65 4.77
CA ALA A 15 -7.93 5.64 4.46
C ALA A 15 -8.40 4.96 5.75
N ARG A 16 -9.69 4.61 5.83
CA ARG A 16 -10.24 3.83 6.93
C ARG A 16 -10.25 2.35 6.56
N PHE A 17 -9.80 1.50 7.48
CA PHE A 17 -9.84 0.05 7.34
C PHE A 17 -10.88 -0.52 8.30
N PRO A 18 -11.70 -1.49 7.86
CA PRO A 18 -12.51 -2.31 8.75
C PRO A 18 -11.68 -3.01 9.83
N HIS A 19 -12.25 -3.26 11.01
CA HIS A 19 -11.53 -3.82 12.15
C HIS A 19 -11.00 -5.24 11.91
N ASP A 20 -11.78 -6.06 11.23
CA ASP A 20 -11.40 -7.40 10.77
C ASP A 20 -10.17 -7.34 9.87
N VAL A 21 -10.14 -6.41 8.91
CA VAL A 21 -8.99 -6.22 8.02
C VAL A 21 -7.75 -5.76 8.79
N VAL A 22 -7.90 -4.90 9.79
CA VAL A 22 -6.77 -4.48 10.65
C VAL A 22 -6.24 -5.65 11.47
N ALA A 23 -7.12 -6.47 12.04
CA ALA A 23 -6.72 -7.64 12.81
C ALA A 23 -5.99 -8.68 11.95
N ASP A 24 -6.45 -8.91 10.72
CA ASP A 24 -5.77 -9.81 9.79
C ASP A 24 -4.44 -9.24 9.32
N LEU A 25 -4.35 -7.93 9.07
CA LEU A 25 -3.07 -7.28 8.78
C LEU A 25 -2.07 -7.52 9.90
N GLU A 26 -2.46 -7.29 11.17
CA GLU A 26 -1.58 -7.47 12.32
C GLU A 26 -1.10 -8.92 12.50
N LYS A 27 -1.95 -9.90 12.20
CA LYS A 27 -1.60 -11.33 12.29
C LYS A 27 -0.65 -11.79 11.19
N ASN A 28 -0.58 -11.06 10.08
CA ASN A 28 0.23 -11.41 8.90
C ASN A 28 1.45 -10.51 8.74
N LEU A 29 1.84 -9.75 9.77
CA LEU A 29 3.10 -9.02 9.78
C LEU A 29 4.26 -9.99 10.02
N ASP A 30 5.31 -9.86 9.20
CA ASP A 30 6.56 -10.56 9.44
C ASP A 30 7.33 -9.95 10.64
N GLU A 31 8.25 -10.73 11.22
CA GLU A 31 9.09 -10.25 12.32
C GLU A 31 9.89 -8.99 11.91
N GLY A 32 9.67 -7.89 12.65
CA GLY A 32 10.31 -6.60 12.37
C GLY A 32 9.65 -5.78 11.25
N GLU A 33 8.58 -6.27 10.62
CA GLU A 33 7.82 -5.50 9.63
C GLU A 33 6.86 -4.51 10.30
N SER A 34 6.85 -3.28 9.80
CA SER A 34 5.86 -2.28 10.20
C SER A 34 4.60 -2.36 9.34
N LYS A 35 3.44 -2.01 9.92
CA LYS A 35 2.16 -1.87 9.18
C LYS A 35 2.30 -1.00 7.93
N ALA A 36 3.08 0.07 8.01
CA ALA A 36 3.31 0.97 6.89
C ALA A 36 4.09 0.29 5.75
N GLN A 37 5.12 -0.49 6.07
CA GLN A 37 5.86 -1.28 5.08
C GLN A 37 4.96 -2.33 4.42
N PHE A 38 4.16 -3.06 5.20
CA PHE A 38 3.21 -4.03 4.70
C PHE A 38 2.23 -3.39 3.70
N ILE A 39 1.60 -2.27 4.08
CA ILE A 39 0.64 -1.55 3.22
C ILE A 39 1.32 -1.06 1.94
N VAL A 40 2.51 -0.46 2.04
CA VAL A 40 3.25 0.03 0.86
C VAL A 40 3.61 -1.12 -0.08
N THR A 41 4.04 -2.26 0.46
CA THR A 41 4.37 -3.47 -0.31
C THR A 41 3.14 -4.03 -1.01
N ALA A 42 2.02 -4.16 -0.32
CA ALA A 42 0.75 -4.63 -0.88
C ALA A 42 0.27 -3.74 -2.03
N VAL A 43 0.28 -2.41 -1.83
CA VAL A 43 -0.10 -1.42 -2.86
C VAL A 43 0.81 -1.52 -4.08
N LYS A 44 2.14 -1.60 -3.88
CA LYS A 44 3.10 -1.78 -4.99
C LYS A 44 2.86 -3.08 -5.76
N GLY A 45 2.56 -4.17 -5.04
CA GLY A 45 2.24 -5.48 -5.62
C GLY A 45 1.00 -5.41 -6.53
N GLU A 46 -0.06 -4.77 -6.05
CA GLU A 46 -1.32 -4.63 -6.80
C GLU A 46 -1.15 -3.72 -8.03
N ILE A 47 -0.39 -2.62 -7.94
CA ILE A 47 -0.05 -1.78 -9.09
C ILE A 47 0.66 -2.61 -10.17
N LYS A 48 1.70 -3.37 -9.81
CA LYS A 48 2.43 -4.24 -10.75
C LYS A 48 1.53 -5.32 -11.34
N ARG A 49 0.61 -5.90 -10.57
CA ARG A 49 -0.37 -6.88 -11.06
C ARG A 49 -1.26 -6.29 -12.14
N ARG A 50 -1.79 -5.08 -11.91
CA ARG A 50 -2.64 -4.37 -12.89
C ARG A 50 -1.86 -3.95 -14.14
N GLN A 51 -0.62 -3.48 -13.99
CA GLN A 51 0.24 -3.15 -15.14
C GLN A 51 0.50 -4.37 -16.02
N ARG A 52 0.82 -5.53 -15.43
CA ARG A 52 1.02 -6.79 -16.17
C ARG A 52 -0.23 -7.25 -16.91
N ARG A 53 -1.41 -7.08 -16.32
CA ARG A 53 -2.69 -7.38 -16.99
C ARG A 53 -2.89 -6.52 -18.23
N LYS A 54 -2.71 -5.21 -18.10
CA LYS A 54 -2.85 -4.27 -19.21
C LYS A 54 -1.88 -4.58 -20.36
N ALA A 55 -0.64 -4.97 -20.04
CA ALA A 55 0.34 -5.34 -21.05
C ALA A 55 -0.11 -6.56 -21.88
N LYS A 56 -0.73 -7.56 -21.25
CA LYS A 56 -1.25 -8.76 -21.93
C LYS A 56 -2.54 -8.53 -22.70
N GLU A 57 -3.34 -7.53 -22.31
CA GLU A 57 -4.57 -7.15 -23.01
C GLU A 57 -4.28 -6.30 -24.27
N GLN A 58 -3.03 -5.84 -24.45
CA GLN A 58 -2.57 -5.03 -25.58
C GLN A 58 -1.73 -5.81 -26.60
N GLU A 59 -1.54 -7.11 -26.37
CA GLU A 59 -0.85 -8.07 -27.25
C GLU A 59 -1.89 -8.98 -27.94
#